data_AF-A0A9P4MVM7-F1
#
_entry.id   AF-A0A9P4MVM7-F1
#
_cell.length_a   1.000
_cell.length_b   1.000
_cell.length_c   1.000
_cell.angle_alpha   90.00
_cell.angle_beta   90.00
_cell.angle_gamma   90.00
#
_symmetry.space_group_name_H-M   'P 1'
#
loop_
_entity.id
_entity.type
_entity.pdbx_description
1 polymer ?
#
loop_
_entity_poly.entity_id
_entity_poly.type
_entity_poly.pdbx_seq_one_letter_code
_entity_poly.pdbx_strand_id
1 'polypeptide(L)'
;MSSHTVSQRYLSTRGGSYDLSFEDVVLKGLASDGGLFIPEEIPSLPEDWASKWQHLSFSDLAYEIFSLFISPSEIPSEDLRNIILRSYSTFRTKEVTPTVTLDTERNIHLLELFHGPTFAFKDVALQFLGNLFEYFLVRRNQGKVGRDREHLTVIGATSGDTGSAAIYGLRGKKDVSVFIMHPDGKVSPVQEAQMTTVMDANVHNIAVDGTFDDCQDFVKALFADPEINKTHRLAAVNSINWARILAQITYYFYSYFTLINSSSFVSGATVRFVVPTGNFGDILAGYFAKRMGLPSEKLVIATNENDILHRFWKTGKYEKKPVHGQEAEGGFVEDGAKAHVDGVKETLSPAMDILVSSNFERLLWYLAYRVYSSDSDSVQQRRATAGEHVRNWLNELKSEGGFHVDESILAAASEDFESERVSDEETLRTIKEVYSWPSPAAKKTSTNGYILDPHSAIGIAATLRSIERSPPPTTHHIALATAHPAKFSRAVDMALNAEKGFSFDKVLPEELAGLEDKPRRLNKCKKADGWEGVRRMVIGEVEAELAAAERAGRRNGSQSHS
;
A
#
# COMPACT_ATOMS: atom_id res chain seq x y z
N MET A 1 2.25 16.17 -24.73
CA MET A 1 2.22 16.59 -23.31
C MET A 1 2.34 18.11 -23.10
N SER A 2 2.26 18.96 -24.13
CA SER A 2 2.41 20.42 -23.97
C SER A 2 1.34 21.11 -23.09
N SER A 3 0.24 20.40 -22.77
CA SER A 3 -0.82 20.86 -21.87
C SER A 3 -0.63 20.47 -20.39
N HIS A 4 0.33 19.60 -20.06
CA HIS A 4 0.47 19.04 -18.71
C HIS A 4 1.27 20.00 -17.82
N THR A 5 0.84 20.21 -16.58
CA THR A 5 1.65 20.93 -15.59
C THR A 5 2.87 20.08 -15.20
N VAL A 6 3.85 20.70 -14.52
CA VAL A 6 5.02 20.00 -13.96
C VAL A 6 4.64 18.88 -12.98
N SER A 7 3.55 19.04 -12.23
CA SER A 7 3.03 18.03 -11.29
C SER A 7 2.23 16.91 -11.96
N GLN A 8 1.88 17.09 -13.24
CA GLN A 8 1.20 16.10 -14.08
C GLN A 8 2.14 15.40 -15.06
N ARG A 9 3.44 15.71 -14.99
CA ARG A 9 4.51 14.97 -15.66
C ARG A 9 5.32 14.22 -14.63
N TYR A 10 5.96 13.14 -15.08
CA TYR A 10 6.64 12.21 -14.20
C TYR A 10 8.06 11.89 -14.68
N LEU A 11 8.92 11.58 -13.71
CA LEU A 11 10.31 11.18 -13.93
C LEU A 11 10.66 9.95 -13.09
N SER A 12 11.75 9.27 -13.46
CA SER A 12 12.36 8.22 -12.63
C SER A 12 13.27 8.81 -11.57
N THR A 13 13.18 8.31 -10.33
CA THR A 13 14.12 8.61 -9.23
C THR A 13 15.58 8.30 -9.56
N ARG A 14 15.85 7.53 -10.61
CA ARG A 14 17.20 7.20 -11.08
C ARG A 14 17.59 7.94 -12.35
N GLY A 15 16.81 8.93 -12.78
CA GLY A 15 17.19 9.90 -13.81
C GLY A 15 17.30 9.37 -15.25
N GLY A 16 16.86 8.14 -15.53
CA GLY A 16 16.84 7.55 -16.88
C GLY A 16 15.51 7.70 -17.63
N SER A 17 14.53 8.41 -17.08
CA SER A 17 13.24 8.69 -17.75
C SER A 17 12.64 9.99 -17.25
N TYR A 18 12.14 10.83 -18.17
CA TYR A 18 11.51 12.13 -17.91
C TYR A 18 10.32 12.32 -18.84
N ASP A 19 9.52 13.36 -18.59
CA ASP A 19 8.36 13.73 -19.41
C ASP A 19 7.43 12.54 -19.67
N LEU A 20 7.17 11.73 -18.65
CA LEU A 20 6.19 10.65 -18.70
C LEU A 20 4.80 11.17 -18.30
N SER A 21 3.77 10.66 -18.95
CA SER A 21 2.37 10.94 -18.61
C SER A 21 1.91 10.12 -17.39
N PHE A 22 0.76 10.47 -16.79
CA PHE A 22 0.18 9.66 -15.71
C PHE A 22 -0.16 8.25 -16.18
N GLU A 23 -0.71 8.10 -17.38
CA GLU A 23 -0.99 6.80 -17.98
C GLU A 23 0.27 5.95 -18.15
N ASP A 24 1.38 6.56 -18.59
CA ASP A 24 2.66 5.85 -18.75
C ASP A 24 3.14 5.27 -17.43
N VAL A 25 3.14 6.06 -16.36
CA VAL A 25 3.66 5.63 -15.06
C VAL A 25 2.75 4.64 -14.35
N VAL A 26 1.43 4.73 -14.56
CA VAL A 26 0.46 3.75 -14.06
C VAL A 26 0.67 2.41 -14.75
N LEU A 27 0.70 2.36 -16.08
CA LEU A 27 0.80 1.09 -16.82
C LEU A 27 2.19 0.46 -16.76
N LYS A 28 3.27 1.25 -16.68
CA LYS A 28 4.63 0.72 -16.53
C LYS A 28 4.91 0.24 -15.10
N GLY A 29 4.45 0.99 -14.09
CA GLY A 29 4.66 0.71 -12.66
C GLY A 29 6.10 0.91 -12.15
N LEU A 30 7.11 0.47 -12.91
CA LEU A 30 8.55 0.62 -12.64
C LEU A 30 9.26 1.23 -13.85
N ALA A 31 10.25 2.08 -13.63
CA ALA A 31 11.04 2.65 -14.71
C ALA A 31 12.04 1.64 -15.30
N SER A 32 12.43 1.83 -16.56
CA SER A 32 13.36 0.93 -17.27
C SER A 32 14.78 0.92 -16.68
N ASP A 33 15.16 1.97 -15.95
CA ASP A 33 16.41 2.06 -15.19
C ASP A 33 16.30 1.44 -13.78
N GLY A 34 15.17 0.81 -13.47
CA GLY A 34 14.85 0.23 -12.17
C GLY A 34 14.44 1.25 -11.11
N GLY A 35 14.34 2.54 -11.45
CA GLY A 35 13.87 3.58 -10.55
C GLY A 35 12.35 3.63 -10.42
N LEU A 36 11.89 4.46 -9.48
CA LEU A 36 10.49 4.65 -9.17
C LEU A 36 9.98 5.95 -9.78
N PHE A 37 8.72 5.97 -10.23
CA PHE A 37 8.13 7.19 -10.79
C PHE A 37 7.68 8.16 -9.70
N ILE A 38 7.99 9.44 -9.87
CA ILE A 38 7.54 10.56 -9.03
C ILE A 38 7.11 11.73 -9.93
N PRO A 39 6.19 12.61 -9.48
CA PRO A 39 5.87 13.81 -10.23
C PRO A 39 7.11 14.71 -10.31
N GLU A 40 7.27 15.43 -11.40
CA GLU A 40 8.45 16.29 -11.56
C GLU A 40 8.51 17.44 -10.55
N GLU A 41 7.35 17.78 -9.96
CA GLU A 41 7.19 18.72 -8.86
C GLU A 41 5.97 18.35 -8.00
N ILE A 42 6.09 18.46 -6.68
CA ILE A 42 4.94 18.30 -5.77
C ILE A 42 4.06 19.56 -5.91
N PRO A 43 2.76 19.42 -6.26
CA PRO A 43 1.90 20.58 -6.46
C PRO A 43 1.68 21.33 -5.14
N SER A 44 1.62 22.65 -5.22
CA SER A 44 1.10 23.47 -4.11
C SER A 44 -0.42 23.42 -4.06
N LEU A 45 -0.99 23.50 -2.87
CA LEU A 45 -2.45 23.59 -2.71
C LEU A 45 -3.00 24.92 -3.25
N PRO A 46 -4.19 24.94 -3.86
CA PRO A 46 -4.90 26.17 -4.23
C PRO A 46 -5.11 27.10 -3.02
N GLU A 47 -5.09 28.43 -3.18
CA GLU A 47 -5.18 29.36 -2.05
C GLU A 47 -6.41 29.16 -1.15
N ASP A 48 -7.54 28.74 -1.71
CA ASP A 48 -8.81 28.54 -1.00
C ASP A 48 -9.10 27.07 -0.62
N TRP A 49 -8.11 26.17 -0.77
CA TRP A 49 -8.26 24.73 -0.58
C TRP A 49 -8.93 24.39 0.75
N ALA A 50 -8.48 24.98 1.87
CA ALA A 50 -8.96 24.63 3.19
C ALA A 50 -10.47 24.89 3.32
N SER A 51 -10.92 26.07 2.88
CA SER A 51 -12.33 26.47 2.95
C SER A 51 -13.24 25.65 2.03
N LYS A 52 -12.73 25.24 0.86
CA LYS A 52 -13.47 24.43 -0.12
C LYS A 52 -13.50 22.95 0.23
N TRP A 53 -12.40 22.43 0.75
CA TRP A 53 -12.19 20.99 0.91
C TRP A 53 -12.69 20.45 2.26
N GLN A 54 -12.76 21.29 3.30
CA GLN A 54 -13.07 20.87 4.67
C GLN A 54 -14.38 20.11 4.87
N HIS A 55 -15.34 20.23 3.95
CA HIS A 55 -16.65 19.59 4.04
C HIS A 55 -16.93 18.65 2.86
N LEU A 56 -15.91 18.35 2.04
CA LEU A 56 -16.06 17.42 0.93
C LEU A 56 -16.20 15.98 1.42
N SER A 57 -16.93 15.18 0.64
CA SER A 57 -16.89 13.73 0.79
C SER A 57 -15.47 13.21 0.49
N PHE A 58 -15.15 11.99 0.94
CA PHE A 58 -13.87 11.37 0.62
C PHE A 58 -13.61 11.30 -0.90
N SER A 59 -14.66 11.00 -1.68
CA SER A 59 -14.56 10.90 -3.14
C SER A 59 -14.36 12.26 -3.81
N ASP A 60 -15.04 13.31 -3.33
CA ASP A 60 -14.84 14.66 -3.88
C ASP A 60 -13.46 15.20 -3.51
N LEU A 61 -12.99 14.95 -2.29
CA LEU A 61 -11.64 15.31 -1.87
C LEU A 61 -10.57 14.56 -2.69
N ALA A 62 -10.77 13.27 -2.93
CA ALA A 62 -9.91 12.48 -3.81
C ALA A 62 -9.85 13.10 -5.22
N TYR A 63 -11.00 13.55 -5.76
CA TYR A 63 -11.04 14.20 -7.07
C TYR A 63 -10.21 15.48 -7.10
N GLU A 64 -10.34 16.36 -6.09
CA GLU A 64 -9.58 17.60 -6.01
C GLU A 64 -8.07 17.33 -5.94
N ILE A 65 -7.66 16.37 -5.10
CA ILE A 65 -6.25 15.98 -4.95
C ILE A 65 -5.72 15.35 -6.25
N PHE A 66 -6.44 14.38 -6.83
CA PHE A 66 -5.98 13.64 -8.01
C PHE A 66 -5.88 14.56 -9.23
N SER A 67 -6.75 15.56 -9.36
CA SER A 67 -6.70 16.54 -10.44
C SER A 67 -5.41 17.38 -10.46
N LEU A 68 -4.71 17.50 -9.33
CA LEU A 68 -3.40 18.17 -9.27
C LEU A 68 -2.27 17.33 -9.92
N PHE A 69 -2.47 16.01 -10.01
CA PHE A 69 -1.47 15.05 -10.51
C PHE A 69 -1.86 14.41 -11.85
N ILE A 70 -3.13 14.50 -12.25
CA ILE A 70 -3.67 13.88 -13.45
C ILE A 70 -4.18 14.97 -14.38
N SER A 71 -3.64 15.02 -15.60
CA SER A 71 -4.10 15.97 -16.61
C SER A 71 -5.51 15.62 -17.12
N PRO A 72 -6.42 16.60 -17.28
CA PRO A 72 -7.74 16.36 -17.87
C PRO A 72 -7.68 15.92 -19.34
N SER A 73 -6.54 16.11 -20.03
CA SER A 73 -6.34 15.54 -21.36
C SER A 73 -6.05 14.03 -21.32
N GLU A 74 -5.61 13.50 -20.18
CA GLU A 74 -5.40 12.06 -19.98
C GLU A 74 -6.63 11.39 -19.38
N ILE A 75 -7.29 12.01 -18.40
CA ILE A 75 -8.56 11.51 -17.84
C ILE A 75 -9.50 12.71 -17.68
N PRO A 76 -10.56 12.83 -18.52
CA PRO A 76 -11.55 13.89 -18.37
C PRO A 76 -12.15 13.91 -16.96
N SER A 77 -12.54 15.10 -16.48
CA SER A 77 -13.03 15.29 -15.11
C SER A 77 -14.20 14.36 -14.74
N GLU A 78 -15.15 14.16 -15.65
CA GLU A 78 -16.28 13.26 -15.43
C GLU A 78 -15.84 11.80 -15.27
N ASP A 79 -14.92 11.35 -16.14
CA ASP A 79 -14.35 10.00 -16.07
C ASP A 79 -13.57 9.80 -14.78
N LEU A 80 -12.77 10.77 -14.35
CA LEU A 80 -12.02 10.70 -13.09
C LEU A 80 -12.97 10.59 -11.89
N ARG A 81 -14.03 11.41 -11.83
CA ARG A 81 -15.07 11.30 -10.78
C ARG A 81 -15.71 9.91 -10.78
N ASN A 82 -16.07 9.39 -11.94
CA ASN A 82 -16.67 8.06 -12.07
C ASN A 82 -15.70 6.94 -11.62
N ILE A 83 -14.42 7.02 -11.98
CA ILE A 83 -13.39 6.08 -11.52
C ILE A 83 -13.29 6.09 -9.99
N ILE A 84 -13.21 7.27 -9.39
CA ILE A 84 -13.11 7.45 -7.93
C ILE A 84 -14.35 6.91 -7.21
N LEU A 85 -15.55 7.29 -7.67
CA LEU A 85 -16.81 6.85 -7.08
C LEU A 85 -16.93 5.32 -7.09
N ARG A 86 -16.62 4.66 -8.21
CA ARG A 86 -16.61 3.19 -8.29
C ARG A 86 -15.57 2.58 -7.35
N SER A 87 -14.39 3.18 -7.26
CA SER A 87 -13.28 2.68 -6.43
C SER A 87 -13.64 2.66 -4.95
N TYR A 88 -14.33 3.69 -4.46
CA TYR A 88 -14.66 3.81 -3.04
C TYR A 88 -16.08 3.33 -2.68
N SER A 89 -16.90 2.98 -3.67
CA SER A 89 -18.23 2.37 -3.45
C SER A 89 -18.20 0.99 -2.78
N THR A 90 -17.05 0.32 -2.78
CA THR A 90 -16.85 -1.01 -2.16
C THR A 90 -16.47 -0.93 -0.68
N PHE A 91 -16.37 0.28 -0.13
CA PHE A 91 -16.13 0.51 1.29
C PHE A 91 -17.45 0.51 2.06
N ARG A 92 -17.42 -0.06 3.26
CA ARG A 92 -18.64 -0.34 4.04
C ARG A 92 -19.07 0.79 4.96
N THR A 93 -18.33 1.89 4.94
CA THR A 93 -18.65 3.13 5.64
C THR A 93 -18.67 4.27 4.64
N LYS A 94 -19.60 5.22 4.81
CA LYS A 94 -19.78 6.34 3.87
C LYS A 94 -18.57 7.27 3.82
N GLU A 95 -17.87 7.36 4.95
CA GLU A 95 -16.67 8.15 5.15
C GLU A 95 -15.44 7.55 4.46
N VAL A 96 -15.53 6.29 4.00
CA VAL A 96 -14.44 5.46 3.44
C VAL A 96 -13.34 5.16 4.47
N THR A 97 -12.78 6.20 5.09
CA THR A 97 -11.71 6.15 6.10
C THR A 97 -12.08 6.99 7.34
N PRO A 98 -12.97 6.52 8.23
CA PRO A 98 -13.40 7.27 9.39
C PRO A 98 -12.24 7.47 10.38
N THR A 99 -12.20 8.65 11.00
CA THR A 99 -11.26 8.96 12.09
C THR A 99 -12.01 8.94 13.42
N VAL A 100 -11.60 8.08 14.35
CA VAL A 100 -12.24 7.90 15.65
C VAL A 100 -11.31 8.37 16.77
N THR A 101 -11.85 8.98 17.83
CA THR A 101 -11.05 9.33 19.01
C THR A 101 -10.91 8.11 19.91
N LEU A 102 -9.66 7.67 20.10
CA LEU A 102 -9.31 6.52 20.93
C LEU A 102 -9.16 6.94 22.40
N ASP A 103 -8.50 8.07 22.66
CA ASP A 103 -8.28 8.66 23.98
C ASP A 103 -8.42 10.19 23.90
N THR A 104 -9.38 10.75 24.64
CA THR A 104 -9.65 12.19 24.64
C THR A 104 -8.67 12.99 25.49
N GLU A 105 -8.18 12.43 26.59
CA GLU A 105 -7.24 13.13 27.48
C GLU A 105 -5.86 13.25 26.83
N ARG A 106 -5.48 12.22 26.08
CA ARG A 106 -4.20 12.14 25.38
C ARG A 106 -4.24 12.67 23.94
N ASN A 107 -5.39 13.13 23.45
CA ASN A 107 -5.60 13.53 22.05
C ASN A 107 -5.14 12.46 21.03
N ILE A 108 -5.46 11.19 21.32
CA ILE A 108 -5.14 10.07 20.43
C ILE A 108 -6.36 9.76 19.57
N HIS A 109 -6.15 9.83 18.26
CA HIS A 109 -7.13 9.48 17.24
C HIS A 109 -6.62 8.33 16.40
N LEU A 110 -7.54 7.51 15.91
CA LEU A 110 -7.27 6.38 15.05
C LEU A 110 -7.98 6.57 13.71
N LEU A 111 -7.21 6.55 12.63
CA LEU A 111 -7.70 6.58 11.26
C LEU A 111 -7.93 5.15 10.79
N GLU A 112 -9.19 4.71 10.75
CA GLU A 112 -9.56 3.35 10.37
C GLU A 112 -9.51 3.20 8.83
N LEU A 113 -8.51 2.46 8.34
CA LEU A 113 -8.31 2.26 6.89
C LEU A 113 -8.80 0.87 6.41
N PHE A 114 -9.47 0.12 7.26
CA PHE A 114 -9.84 -1.28 7.01
C PHE A 114 -11.31 -1.50 6.61
N HIS A 115 -12.02 -0.46 6.20
CA HIS A 115 -13.44 -0.57 5.80
C HIS A 115 -13.66 -1.00 4.34
N GLY A 116 -12.57 -1.15 3.59
CA GLY A 116 -12.58 -1.69 2.22
C GLY A 116 -12.87 -3.19 2.17
N PRO A 117 -12.99 -3.77 0.96
CA PRO A 117 -13.45 -5.14 0.75
C PRO A 117 -12.57 -6.24 1.36
N THR A 118 -11.30 -5.96 1.65
CA THR A 118 -10.34 -6.96 2.18
C THR A 118 -9.88 -6.67 3.59
N PHE A 119 -10.52 -5.69 4.24
CA PHE A 119 -10.28 -5.33 5.63
C PHE A 119 -8.86 -4.81 5.92
N ALA A 120 -8.22 -4.18 4.92
CA ALA A 120 -6.89 -3.62 5.06
C ALA A 120 -6.73 -2.33 4.23
N PHE A 121 -5.84 -1.43 4.68
CA PHE A 121 -5.62 -0.11 4.07
C PHE A 121 -5.25 -0.15 2.58
N LYS A 122 -4.67 -1.27 2.13
CA LYS A 122 -4.27 -1.48 0.73
C LYS A 122 -5.44 -1.37 -0.24
N ASP A 123 -6.67 -1.58 0.25
CA ASP A 123 -7.90 -1.41 -0.53
C ASP A 123 -8.04 0.00 -1.09
N VAL A 124 -7.66 1.05 -0.34
CA VAL A 124 -7.79 2.45 -0.79
C VAL A 124 -7.03 2.68 -2.09
N ALA A 125 -5.84 2.09 -2.19
CA ALA A 125 -4.98 2.20 -3.35
C ALA A 125 -5.37 1.22 -4.47
N LEU A 126 -5.64 -0.04 -4.13
CA LEU A 126 -5.80 -1.10 -5.14
C LEU A 126 -7.16 -1.10 -5.81
N GLN A 127 -8.21 -0.63 -5.13
CA GLN A 127 -9.50 -0.38 -5.79
C GLN A 127 -9.38 0.70 -6.87
N PHE A 128 -8.63 1.78 -6.58
CA PHE A 128 -8.37 2.84 -7.56
C PHE A 128 -7.49 2.37 -8.71
N LEU A 129 -6.37 1.71 -8.40
CA LEU A 129 -5.44 1.19 -9.41
C LEU A 129 -6.12 0.23 -10.40
N GLY A 130 -6.94 -0.70 -9.91
CA GLY A 130 -7.63 -1.64 -10.79
C GLY A 130 -8.62 -0.97 -11.73
N ASN A 131 -9.32 0.07 -11.26
CA ASN A 131 -10.19 0.88 -12.12
C ASN A 131 -9.40 1.70 -13.15
N LEU A 132 -8.20 2.18 -12.81
CA LEU A 132 -7.32 2.88 -13.77
C LEU A 132 -6.80 1.94 -14.87
N PHE A 133 -6.36 0.72 -14.51
CA PHE A 133 -5.93 -0.27 -15.48
C PHE A 133 -7.04 -0.57 -16.49
N GLU A 134 -8.24 -0.88 -16.01
CA GLU A 134 -9.39 -1.12 -16.88
C GLU A 134 -9.68 0.09 -17.76
N TYR A 135 -9.73 1.31 -17.21
CA TYR A 135 -10.02 2.52 -17.98
C TYR A 135 -9.02 2.73 -19.12
N PHE A 136 -7.72 2.67 -18.84
CA PHE A 136 -6.70 2.87 -19.86
C PHE A 136 -6.68 1.75 -20.91
N LEU A 137 -6.80 0.49 -20.49
CA LEU A 137 -6.83 -0.64 -21.42
C LEU A 137 -8.06 -0.61 -22.31
N VAL A 138 -9.24 -0.34 -21.75
CA VAL A 138 -10.48 -0.20 -22.53
C VAL A 138 -10.35 0.90 -23.57
N ARG A 139 -9.78 2.06 -23.19
CA ARG A 139 -9.51 3.15 -24.12
C ARG A 139 -8.52 2.74 -25.22
N ARG A 140 -7.37 2.15 -24.86
CA ARG A 140 -6.36 1.68 -25.82
C ARG A 140 -6.87 0.59 -26.75
N ASN A 141 -7.89 -0.14 -26.34
CA ASN A 141 -8.48 -1.24 -27.08
C ASN A 141 -9.73 -0.84 -27.90
N GLN A 142 -10.08 0.44 -27.93
CA GLN A 142 -11.12 0.93 -28.85
C GLN A 142 -10.71 0.64 -30.30
N GLY A 143 -11.60 -0.02 -31.05
CA GLY A 143 -11.34 -0.42 -32.43
C GLY A 143 -10.42 -1.63 -32.61
N LYS A 144 -9.83 -2.19 -31.53
CA LYS A 144 -8.98 -3.39 -31.59
C LYS A 144 -9.78 -4.67 -31.31
N VAL A 145 -9.50 -5.72 -32.06
CA VAL A 145 -10.18 -7.03 -31.96
C VAL A 145 -9.19 -8.18 -31.86
N GLY A 146 -9.62 -9.31 -31.29
CA GLY A 146 -8.79 -10.50 -31.15
C GLY A 146 -7.44 -10.20 -30.47
N ARG A 147 -6.36 -10.71 -31.08
CA ARG A 147 -4.97 -10.57 -30.58
C ARG A 147 -4.37 -9.19 -30.67
N ASP A 148 -5.00 -8.26 -31.40
CA ASP A 148 -4.53 -6.88 -31.46
C ASP A 148 -4.86 -6.12 -30.17
N ARG A 149 -5.82 -6.61 -29.38
CA ARG A 149 -6.18 -6.04 -28.08
C ARG A 149 -5.00 -6.19 -27.11
N GLU A 150 -4.73 -5.12 -26.39
CA GLU A 150 -3.82 -5.10 -25.25
C GLU A 150 -4.47 -5.81 -24.08
N HIS A 151 -3.75 -6.74 -23.45
CA HIS A 151 -4.19 -7.44 -22.26
C HIS A 151 -3.07 -7.38 -21.22
N LEU A 152 -3.42 -7.08 -19.97
CA LEU A 152 -2.45 -6.97 -18.88
C LEU A 152 -2.48 -8.23 -18.03
N THR A 153 -1.36 -8.93 -17.93
CA THR A 153 -1.24 -10.11 -17.07
C THR A 153 -0.54 -9.73 -15.79
N VAL A 154 -1.33 -9.55 -14.75
CA VAL A 154 -0.86 -9.10 -13.46
C VAL A 154 -0.38 -10.30 -12.65
N ILE A 155 0.89 -10.30 -12.22
CA ILE A 155 1.49 -11.38 -11.43
C ILE A 155 2.01 -10.84 -10.10
N GLY A 156 1.74 -11.56 -9.01
CA GLY A 156 2.25 -11.22 -7.68
C GLY A 156 2.47 -12.44 -6.79
N ALA A 157 3.24 -12.24 -5.73
CA ALA A 157 3.37 -13.19 -4.62
C ALA A 157 2.86 -12.53 -3.34
N THR A 158 2.28 -13.32 -2.43
CA THR A 158 1.82 -12.81 -1.14
C THR A 158 2.04 -13.81 0.01
N SER A 159 2.21 -13.26 1.20
CA SER A 159 2.04 -13.95 2.49
C SER A 159 0.60 -13.84 3.04
N GLY A 160 -0.31 -13.17 2.31
CA GLY A 160 -1.74 -13.09 2.64
C GLY A 160 -2.38 -11.78 2.18
N ASP A 161 -2.27 -10.73 2.99
CA ASP A 161 -3.01 -9.46 2.84
C ASP A 161 -2.90 -8.78 1.48
N THR A 162 -1.68 -8.70 0.93
CA THR A 162 -1.44 -7.98 -0.32
C THR A 162 -2.12 -8.67 -1.49
N GLY A 163 -2.19 -10.01 -1.49
CA GLY A 163 -2.86 -10.78 -2.51
C GLY A 163 -4.37 -10.56 -2.51
N SER A 164 -5.02 -10.58 -1.35
CA SER A 164 -6.44 -10.26 -1.23
C SER A 164 -6.77 -8.89 -1.83
N ALA A 165 -6.07 -7.84 -1.41
CA ALA A 165 -6.35 -6.48 -1.88
C ALA A 165 -6.11 -6.33 -3.40
N ALA A 166 -5.10 -7.04 -3.94
CA ALA A 166 -4.84 -7.10 -5.38
C ALA A 166 -5.98 -7.78 -6.15
N ILE A 167 -6.41 -8.95 -5.68
CA ILE A 167 -7.51 -9.71 -6.28
C ILE A 167 -8.79 -8.88 -6.28
N TYR A 168 -9.17 -8.28 -5.15
CA TYR A 168 -10.39 -7.48 -5.10
C TYR A 168 -10.31 -6.18 -5.89
N GLY A 169 -9.10 -5.63 -6.11
CA GLY A 169 -8.90 -4.49 -7.01
C GLY A 169 -9.07 -4.86 -8.48
N LEU A 170 -8.70 -6.09 -8.86
CA LEU A 170 -8.58 -6.53 -10.25
C LEU A 170 -9.66 -7.53 -10.70
N ARG A 171 -10.44 -8.10 -9.78
CA ARG A 171 -11.52 -9.03 -10.09
C ARG A 171 -12.53 -8.38 -11.04
N GLY A 172 -12.86 -9.11 -12.10
CA GLY A 172 -13.82 -8.68 -13.12
C GLY A 172 -13.35 -7.52 -14.01
N LYS A 173 -12.12 -7.01 -13.86
CA LYS A 173 -11.60 -5.92 -14.69
C LYS A 173 -11.34 -6.39 -16.11
N LYS A 174 -11.88 -5.65 -17.08
CA LYS A 174 -11.73 -5.98 -18.50
C LYS A 174 -10.28 -5.84 -18.97
N ASP A 175 -9.87 -6.77 -19.84
CA ASP A 175 -8.53 -6.84 -20.44
C ASP A 175 -7.39 -7.01 -19.40
N VAL A 176 -7.71 -7.52 -18.20
CA VAL A 176 -6.76 -7.79 -17.12
C VAL A 176 -6.98 -9.20 -16.59
N SER A 177 -5.91 -9.97 -16.42
CA SER A 177 -5.91 -11.20 -15.61
C SER A 177 -4.99 -11.02 -14.41
N VAL A 178 -5.33 -11.60 -13.26
CA VAL A 178 -4.52 -11.54 -12.05
C VAL A 178 -4.15 -12.93 -11.55
N PHE A 179 -2.85 -13.15 -11.35
CA PHE A 179 -2.25 -14.37 -10.85
C PHE A 179 -1.53 -14.08 -9.54
N ILE A 180 -2.08 -14.57 -8.43
CA ILE A 180 -1.46 -14.42 -7.10
C ILE A 180 -0.92 -15.76 -6.65
N MET A 181 0.41 -15.81 -6.50
CA MET A 181 1.11 -16.93 -5.86
C MET A 181 1.11 -16.75 -4.35
N HIS A 182 0.86 -17.84 -3.64
CA HIS A 182 1.01 -17.92 -2.20
C HIS A 182 1.52 -19.30 -1.79
N PRO A 183 2.30 -19.40 -0.69
CA PRO A 183 2.75 -20.70 -0.22
C PRO A 183 1.57 -21.55 0.29
N ASP A 184 1.48 -22.79 -0.18
CA ASP A 184 0.43 -23.75 0.19
C ASP A 184 0.47 -24.03 1.70
N GLY A 185 -0.66 -23.87 2.38
CA GLY A 185 -0.80 -24.08 3.82
C GLY A 185 -0.02 -23.10 4.71
N LYS A 186 0.47 -21.97 4.18
CA LYS A 186 1.25 -20.95 4.91
C LYS A 186 0.68 -19.54 4.72
N VAL A 187 -0.64 -19.45 4.65
CA VAL A 187 -1.38 -18.18 4.70
C VAL A 187 -2.50 -18.40 5.70
N SER A 188 -2.85 -17.40 6.52
CA SER A 188 -3.94 -17.60 7.48
C SER A 188 -5.24 -18.02 6.76
N PRO A 189 -6.09 -18.86 7.37
CA PRO A 189 -7.31 -19.36 6.73
C PRO A 189 -8.21 -18.26 6.19
N VAL A 190 -8.38 -17.16 6.94
CA VAL A 190 -9.19 -16.01 6.54
C VAL A 190 -8.61 -15.29 5.32
N GLN A 191 -7.29 -15.09 5.26
CA GLN A 191 -6.63 -14.44 4.12
C GLN A 191 -6.67 -15.34 2.87
N GLU A 192 -6.41 -16.64 3.02
CA GLU A 192 -6.51 -17.60 1.91
C GLU A 192 -7.96 -17.67 1.39
N ALA A 193 -8.95 -17.71 2.27
CA ALA A 193 -10.36 -17.73 1.88
C ALA A 193 -10.76 -16.45 1.16
N GLN A 194 -10.28 -15.28 1.59
CA GLN A 194 -10.49 -14.02 0.85
C GLN A 194 -9.97 -14.12 -0.59
N MET A 195 -8.82 -14.73 -0.82
CA MET A 195 -8.26 -14.86 -2.16
C MET A 195 -8.96 -15.92 -3.01
N THR A 196 -9.16 -17.12 -2.45
CA THR A 196 -9.54 -18.32 -3.20
C THR A 196 -11.05 -18.47 -3.42
N THR A 197 -11.89 -17.73 -2.69
CA THR A 197 -13.36 -17.76 -2.87
C THR A 197 -13.87 -16.76 -3.92
N VAL A 198 -12.96 -16.02 -4.56
CA VAL A 198 -13.26 -15.12 -5.67
C VAL A 198 -13.34 -15.93 -6.97
N MET A 199 -14.56 -16.07 -7.50
CA MET A 199 -14.84 -16.92 -8.67
C MET A 199 -14.79 -16.19 -10.02
N ASP A 200 -14.43 -14.90 -10.03
CA ASP A 200 -14.29 -14.12 -11.25
C ASP A 200 -13.30 -14.81 -12.22
N ALA A 201 -13.67 -14.85 -13.51
CA ALA A 201 -12.95 -15.64 -14.50
C ALA A 201 -11.47 -15.25 -14.62
N ASN A 202 -11.16 -13.96 -14.46
CA ASN A 202 -9.84 -13.36 -14.59
C ASN A 202 -8.96 -13.45 -13.34
N VAL A 203 -9.44 -14.10 -12.28
CA VAL A 203 -8.72 -14.27 -11.01
C VAL A 203 -8.19 -15.70 -10.88
N HIS A 204 -6.89 -15.81 -10.63
CA HIS A 204 -6.17 -17.07 -10.51
C HIS A 204 -5.29 -17.08 -9.26
N ASN A 205 -5.58 -18.01 -8.36
CA ASN A 205 -4.72 -18.28 -7.21
C ASN A 205 -3.80 -19.45 -7.53
N ILE A 206 -2.52 -19.32 -7.20
CA ILE A 206 -1.51 -20.37 -7.39
C ILE A 206 -0.91 -20.71 -6.01
N ALA A 207 -1.38 -21.81 -5.42
CA ALA A 207 -0.81 -22.37 -4.21
C ALA A 207 0.50 -23.10 -4.57
N VAL A 208 1.62 -22.56 -4.13
CA VAL A 208 2.96 -23.11 -4.38
C VAL A 208 3.34 -24.01 -3.21
N ASP A 209 3.66 -25.28 -3.48
CA ASP A 209 4.20 -26.22 -2.48
C ASP A 209 5.65 -25.84 -2.11
N GLY A 210 5.81 -24.70 -1.44
CA GLY A 210 7.07 -24.00 -1.22
C GLY A 210 6.93 -22.89 -0.15
N THR A 211 7.91 -22.01 -0.06
CA THR A 211 7.91 -20.84 0.82
C THR A 211 7.37 -19.59 0.11
N PHE A 212 7.15 -18.52 0.87
CA PHE A 212 6.87 -17.21 0.27
C PHE A 212 8.02 -16.77 -0.65
N ASP A 213 9.26 -17.06 -0.27
CA ASP A 213 10.47 -16.78 -1.06
C ASP A 213 10.46 -17.51 -2.39
N ASP A 214 10.08 -18.80 -2.41
CA ASP A 214 9.90 -19.56 -3.66
C ASP A 214 8.89 -18.84 -4.58
N CYS A 215 7.79 -18.33 -4.01
CA CYS A 215 6.81 -17.55 -4.78
C CYS A 215 7.43 -16.26 -5.33
N GLN A 216 8.17 -15.51 -4.53
CA GLN A 216 8.83 -14.27 -4.95
C GLN A 216 9.88 -14.54 -6.05
N ASP A 217 10.66 -15.60 -5.92
CA ASP A 217 11.66 -15.96 -6.91
C ASP A 217 11.03 -16.42 -8.23
N PHE A 218 9.88 -17.11 -8.18
CA PHE A 218 9.12 -17.44 -9.38
C PHE A 218 8.57 -16.18 -10.06
N VAL A 219 8.05 -15.21 -9.30
CA VAL A 219 7.67 -13.90 -9.84
C VAL A 219 8.86 -13.23 -10.54
N LYS A 220 10.01 -13.12 -9.88
CA LYS A 220 11.23 -12.51 -10.44
C LYS A 220 11.66 -13.21 -11.74
N ALA A 221 11.67 -14.54 -11.75
CA ALA A 221 12.03 -15.33 -12.91
C ALA A 221 11.07 -15.12 -14.09
N LEU A 222 9.75 -15.05 -13.84
CA LEU A 222 8.75 -14.73 -14.88
C LEU A 222 8.97 -13.34 -15.47
N PHE A 223 9.28 -12.34 -14.65
CA PHE A 223 9.63 -10.99 -15.14
C PHE A 223 10.95 -10.95 -15.90
N ALA A 224 11.86 -11.89 -15.67
CA ALA A 224 13.11 -12.01 -16.42
C ALA A 224 12.96 -12.79 -17.74
N ASP A 225 11.86 -13.53 -17.94
CA ASP A 225 11.62 -14.31 -19.16
C ASP A 225 11.17 -13.40 -20.32
N PRO A 226 11.97 -13.26 -21.40
CA PRO A 226 11.61 -12.41 -22.53
C PRO A 226 10.40 -12.93 -23.31
N GLU A 227 10.15 -14.25 -23.34
CA GLU A 227 9.07 -14.81 -24.14
C GLU A 227 7.69 -14.47 -23.59
N ILE A 228 7.46 -14.68 -22.29
CA ILE A 228 6.18 -14.35 -21.66
C ILE A 228 5.96 -12.83 -21.60
N ASN A 229 7.02 -12.05 -21.34
CA ASN A 229 6.93 -10.58 -21.36
C ASN A 229 6.49 -10.04 -22.72
N LYS A 230 7.00 -10.63 -23.82
CA LYS A 230 6.63 -10.23 -25.18
C LYS A 230 5.18 -10.59 -25.53
N THR A 231 4.67 -11.71 -25.02
CA THR A 231 3.40 -12.30 -25.47
C THR A 231 2.22 -12.01 -24.55
N HIS A 232 2.45 -11.82 -23.24
CA HIS A 232 1.40 -11.72 -22.23
C HIS A 232 1.44 -10.42 -21.41
N ARG A 233 2.43 -9.53 -21.68
CA ARG A 233 2.58 -8.19 -21.05
C ARG A 233 2.42 -8.24 -19.54
N LEU A 234 3.44 -8.79 -18.88
CA LEU A 234 3.42 -8.94 -17.44
C LEU A 234 3.45 -7.58 -16.74
N ALA A 235 2.64 -7.44 -15.69
CA ALA A 235 2.70 -6.32 -14.76
C ALA A 235 2.71 -6.84 -13.33
N ALA A 236 3.44 -6.16 -12.44
CA ALA A 236 3.51 -6.56 -11.05
C ALA A 236 2.43 -5.83 -10.22
N VAL A 237 1.80 -6.52 -9.26
CA VAL A 237 1.07 -5.83 -8.18
C VAL A 237 2.05 -5.39 -7.11
N ASN A 238 2.81 -4.34 -7.40
CA ASN A 238 3.87 -3.88 -6.53
C ASN A 238 3.44 -2.67 -5.68
N SER A 239 4.09 -2.51 -4.53
CA SER A 239 3.91 -1.37 -3.60
C SER A 239 4.40 -0.04 -4.17
N ILE A 240 5.02 -0.07 -5.35
CA ILE A 240 5.73 1.06 -5.92
C ILE A 240 4.97 1.79 -7.01
N ASN A 241 3.83 1.29 -7.50
CA ASN A 241 3.05 2.00 -8.52
C ASN A 241 2.62 3.38 -7.99
N TRP A 242 2.84 4.44 -8.78
CA TRP A 242 2.57 5.82 -8.36
C TRP A 242 1.11 6.06 -7.96
N ALA A 243 0.15 5.46 -8.66
CA ALA A 243 -1.27 5.62 -8.33
C ALA A 243 -1.63 5.11 -6.92
N ARG A 244 -0.83 4.19 -6.35
CA ARG A 244 -1.02 3.75 -4.98
C ARG A 244 -0.70 4.87 -3.99
N ILE A 245 0.43 5.54 -4.17
CA ILE A 245 0.84 6.68 -3.34
C ILE A 245 -0.18 7.82 -3.48
N LEU A 246 -0.56 8.14 -4.72
CA LEU A 246 -1.56 9.19 -5.00
C LEU A 246 -2.88 8.95 -4.26
N ALA A 247 -3.43 7.73 -4.34
CA ALA A 247 -4.69 7.40 -3.68
C ALA A 247 -4.61 7.58 -2.15
N GLN A 248 -3.46 7.24 -1.57
CA GLN A 248 -3.22 7.31 -0.12
C GLN A 248 -3.12 8.74 0.42
N ILE A 249 -2.78 9.73 -0.42
CA ILE A 249 -2.73 11.15 0.00
C ILE A 249 -4.09 11.61 0.55
N THR A 250 -5.18 11.09 -0.02
CA THR A 250 -6.56 11.49 0.33
C THR A 250 -6.87 11.39 1.81
N TYR A 251 -6.52 10.27 2.46
CA TYR A 251 -6.93 10.05 3.85
C TYR A 251 -6.14 10.91 4.85
N TYR A 252 -4.98 11.45 4.48
CA TYR A 252 -4.28 12.45 5.31
C TYR A 252 -5.05 13.76 5.37
N PHE A 253 -5.50 14.27 4.21
CA PHE A 253 -6.37 15.45 4.16
C PHE A 253 -7.72 15.18 4.82
N TYR A 254 -8.35 14.03 4.53
CA TYR A 254 -9.67 13.70 5.05
C TYR A 254 -9.68 13.58 6.58
N SER A 255 -8.69 12.90 7.16
CA SER A 255 -8.57 12.75 8.61
C SER A 255 -8.20 14.07 9.30
N TYR A 256 -7.34 14.90 8.68
CA TYR A 256 -7.08 16.26 9.15
C TYR A 256 -8.38 17.08 9.24
N PHE A 257 -9.18 17.11 8.17
CA PHE A 257 -10.45 17.83 8.18
C PHE A 257 -11.47 17.25 9.16
N THR A 258 -11.53 15.93 9.27
CA THR A 258 -12.39 15.25 10.26
C THR A 258 -12.00 15.68 11.68
N LEU A 259 -10.71 15.74 11.98
CA LEU A 259 -10.21 16.17 13.27
C LEU A 259 -10.51 17.64 13.54
N ILE A 260 -10.14 18.56 12.65
CA ILE A 260 -10.31 20.01 12.92
C ILE A 260 -11.78 20.44 13.00
N ASN A 261 -12.68 19.70 12.36
CA ASN A 261 -14.13 19.91 12.47
C ASN A 261 -14.74 19.22 13.70
N SER A 262 -13.97 18.41 14.43
CA SER A 262 -14.44 17.73 15.64
C SER A 262 -14.45 18.68 16.83
N SER A 263 -15.36 18.44 17.77
CA SER A 263 -15.43 19.20 19.03
C SER A 263 -14.21 18.97 19.94
N SER A 264 -13.39 17.95 19.67
CA SER A 264 -12.16 17.69 20.44
C SER A 264 -10.96 18.53 19.99
N PHE A 265 -11.01 19.15 18.81
CA PHE A 265 -9.87 19.88 18.29
C PHE A 265 -9.73 21.27 18.92
N VAL A 266 -8.53 21.57 19.40
CA VAL A 266 -8.19 22.88 19.96
C VAL A 266 -7.60 23.75 18.86
N SER A 267 -8.20 24.93 18.62
CA SER A 267 -7.69 25.88 17.63
C SER A 267 -6.21 26.22 17.87
N GLY A 268 -5.38 26.07 16.84
CA GLY A 268 -3.94 26.29 16.91
C GLY A 268 -3.12 25.07 17.36
N ALA A 269 -3.75 23.94 17.70
CA ALA A 269 -3.04 22.70 17.94
C ALA A 269 -2.44 22.12 16.65
N THR A 270 -1.29 21.46 16.78
CA THR A 270 -0.62 20.77 15.67
C THR A 270 -1.15 19.34 15.52
N VAL A 271 -0.97 18.77 14.34
CA VAL A 271 -1.33 17.37 14.04
C VAL A 271 -0.07 16.59 13.69
N ARG A 272 0.13 15.45 14.35
CA ARG A 272 1.14 14.45 14.01
C ARG A 272 0.47 13.18 13.50
N PHE A 273 0.98 12.65 12.40
CA PHE A 273 0.54 11.36 11.88
C PHE A 273 1.51 10.27 12.32
N VAL A 274 0.99 9.17 12.85
CA VAL A 274 1.78 8.01 13.29
C VAL A 274 1.43 6.80 12.43
N VAL A 275 2.43 6.27 11.72
CA VAL A 275 2.19 5.32 10.64
C VAL A 275 2.98 4.03 10.86
N PRO A 276 2.29 2.89 11.12
CA PRO A 276 2.90 1.57 11.04
C PRO A 276 3.48 1.34 9.64
N THR A 277 4.80 1.31 9.54
CA THR A 277 5.50 1.44 8.25
C THR A 277 6.37 0.22 7.95
N GLY A 278 6.04 -0.46 6.85
CA GLY A 278 6.94 -1.39 6.16
C GLY A 278 7.58 -0.70 4.95
N ASN A 279 6.97 -0.85 3.77
CA ASN A 279 7.48 -0.39 2.47
C ASN A 279 7.42 1.13 2.18
N PHE A 280 7.28 1.98 3.20
CA PHE A 280 7.26 3.45 3.15
C PHE A 280 6.15 4.15 2.35
N GLY A 281 5.36 3.42 1.53
CA GLY A 281 4.39 4.06 0.63
C GLY A 281 3.28 4.85 1.35
N ASP A 282 2.80 4.34 2.48
CA ASP A 282 1.77 4.99 3.30
C ASP A 282 2.28 6.32 3.86
N ILE A 283 3.34 6.29 4.67
CA ILE A 283 3.89 7.52 5.26
C ILE A 283 4.45 8.48 4.20
N LEU A 284 4.90 7.97 3.05
CA LEU A 284 5.30 8.82 1.93
C LEU A 284 4.11 9.61 1.37
N ALA A 285 2.90 9.04 1.30
CA ALA A 285 1.71 9.82 0.94
C ALA A 285 1.44 10.95 1.96
N GLY A 286 1.70 10.70 3.24
CA GLY A 286 1.67 11.75 4.28
C GLY A 286 2.71 12.85 4.04
N TYR A 287 3.90 12.48 3.56
CA TYR A 287 4.92 13.43 3.15
C TYR A 287 4.48 14.26 1.94
N PHE A 288 3.87 13.65 0.92
CA PHE A 288 3.29 14.40 -0.19
C PHE A 288 2.22 15.37 0.31
N ALA A 289 1.29 14.94 1.17
CA ALA A 289 0.28 15.82 1.75
C ALA A 289 0.89 17.02 2.50
N LYS A 290 1.89 16.78 3.36
CA LYS A 290 2.63 17.82 4.07
C LYS A 290 3.32 18.79 3.10
N ARG A 291 4.02 18.28 2.10
CA ARG A 291 4.76 19.08 1.11
C ARG A 291 3.85 19.85 0.16
N MET A 292 2.61 19.38 -0.06
CA MET A 292 1.57 20.14 -0.77
C MET A 292 1.09 21.34 0.05
N GLY A 293 1.14 21.26 1.38
CA GLY A 293 0.78 22.34 2.31
C GLY A 293 -0.18 21.94 3.44
N LEU A 294 -0.45 20.64 3.64
CA LEU A 294 -1.25 20.18 4.78
C LEU A 294 -0.57 20.57 6.11
N PRO A 295 -1.26 21.25 7.05
CA PRO A 295 -0.68 21.64 8.33
C PRO A 295 -0.46 20.43 9.26
N SER A 296 0.65 19.73 9.06
CA SER A 296 1.12 18.65 9.92
C SER A 296 2.54 18.92 10.41
N GLU A 297 2.82 18.52 11.64
CA GLU A 297 4.16 18.58 12.21
C GLU A 297 5.02 17.42 11.68
N LYS A 298 5.68 16.64 12.54
CA LYS A 298 6.46 15.48 12.11
C LYS A 298 5.55 14.29 11.78
N LEU A 299 5.96 13.53 10.78
CA LEU A 299 5.43 12.22 10.45
C LEU A 299 6.22 11.16 11.24
N VAL A 300 5.53 10.34 12.03
CA VAL A 300 6.14 9.35 12.92
C VAL A 300 6.13 7.98 12.25
N ILE A 301 7.31 7.46 11.94
CA ILE A 301 7.51 6.12 11.39
C ILE A 301 7.50 5.12 12.55
N ALA A 302 6.53 4.23 12.60
CA ALA A 302 6.50 3.14 13.56
C ALA A 302 6.89 1.84 12.86
N THR A 303 8.07 1.28 13.16
CA THR A 303 8.49 -0.03 12.65
C THR A 303 8.27 -1.09 13.72
N ASN A 304 8.13 -2.34 13.28
CA ASN A 304 8.35 -3.48 14.16
C ASN A 304 9.86 -3.70 14.35
N GLU A 305 10.27 -4.93 14.69
CA GLU A 305 11.66 -5.28 14.90
C GLU A 305 12.51 -5.28 13.62
N ASN A 306 11.89 -5.32 12.44
CA ASN A 306 12.54 -5.10 11.14
C ASN A 306 12.71 -3.59 10.92
N ASP A 307 13.77 -3.06 11.52
CA ASP A 307 13.89 -1.65 11.88
C ASP A 307 14.83 -0.84 10.97
N ILE A 308 15.03 -1.26 9.70
CA ILE A 308 15.96 -0.60 8.77
C ILE A 308 15.70 0.91 8.65
N LEU A 309 14.42 1.32 8.66
CA LEU A 309 14.03 2.73 8.67
C LEU A 309 14.41 3.40 9.99
N HIS A 310 14.07 2.80 11.14
CA HIS A 310 14.44 3.37 12.44
C HIS A 310 15.95 3.58 12.56
N ARG A 311 16.76 2.59 12.14
CA ARG A 311 18.22 2.70 12.14
C ARG A 311 18.75 3.80 11.21
N PHE A 312 18.14 3.98 10.04
CA PHE A 312 18.47 5.12 9.17
C PHE A 312 18.28 6.45 9.90
N TRP A 313 17.12 6.68 10.53
CA TRP A 313 16.89 7.93 11.27
C TRP A 313 17.78 8.11 12.50
N LYS A 314 18.33 7.03 13.07
CA LYS A 314 19.27 7.10 14.19
C LYS A 314 20.72 7.36 13.77
N THR A 315 21.11 6.97 12.56
CA THR A 315 22.54 6.85 12.20
C THR A 315 22.91 7.36 10.81
N GLY A 316 21.94 7.65 9.94
CA GLY A 316 22.17 7.92 8.52
C GLY A 316 22.57 6.67 7.72
N LYS A 317 22.54 5.47 8.32
CA LYS A 317 22.89 4.23 7.64
C LYS A 317 21.64 3.46 7.22
N TYR A 318 21.55 3.12 5.93
CA TYR A 318 20.50 2.28 5.40
C TYR A 318 21.09 0.92 5.01
N GLU A 319 21.10 -0.01 5.97
CA GLU A 319 21.81 -1.28 5.87
C GLU A 319 20.86 -2.45 6.08
N LYS A 320 20.91 -3.45 5.20
CA LYS A 320 20.25 -4.74 5.42
C LYS A 320 20.85 -5.41 6.65
N LYS A 321 20.01 -5.96 7.52
CA LYS A 321 20.45 -6.80 8.65
C LYS A 321 19.72 -8.13 8.57
N PRO A 322 20.16 -9.03 7.69
CA PRO A 322 19.54 -10.33 7.58
C PRO A 322 19.76 -11.11 8.89
N VAL A 323 18.70 -11.65 9.46
CA VAL A 323 18.69 -12.55 10.62
C VAL A 323 18.28 -13.94 10.14
N HIS A 324 18.98 -14.99 10.57
CA HIS A 324 18.76 -16.36 10.08
C HIS A 324 18.62 -17.37 11.23
N GLY A 325 18.06 -18.54 10.93
CA GLY A 325 17.90 -19.61 11.92
C GLY A 325 16.90 -19.23 13.03
N GLN A 326 17.14 -19.71 14.26
CA GLN A 326 16.25 -19.47 15.41
C GLN A 326 16.06 -17.98 15.74
N GLU A 327 17.03 -17.12 15.39
CA GLU A 327 16.91 -15.68 15.64
C GLU A 327 15.98 -14.97 14.63
N ALA A 328 15.73 -15.60 13.48
CA ALA A 328 14.77 -15.14 12.48
C ALA A 328 13.36 -15.64 12.76
N GLU A 329 13.23 -16.74 13.51
CA GLU A 329 11.95 -17.33 13.91
C GLU A 329 11.22 -16.41 14.89
N GLY A 330 9.95 -16.17 14.59
CA GLY A 330 9.05 -15.31 15.34
C GLY A 330 7.66 -15.36 14.69
N GLY A 331 6.70 -14.57 15.17
CA GLY A 331 5.32 -14.69 14.69
C GLY A 331 4.75 -16.11 14.82
N PHE A 332 3.83 -16.52 13.94
CA PHE A 332 3.22 -17.86 13.96
C PHE A 332 3.41 -18.61 12.65
N VAL A 333 3.88 -19.87 12.75
CA VAL A 333 4.10 -20.77 11.60
C VAL A 333 2.87 -20.92 10.71
N GLU A 334 1.70 -20.93 11.33
CA GLU A 334 0.40 -21.15 10.70
C GLU A 334 -0.25 -19.84 10.17
N ASP A 335 0.32 -18.67 10.48
CA ASP A 335 -0.01 -17.40 9.81
C ASP A 335 0.88 -17.13 8.59
N GLY A 336 1.74 -18.09 8.25
CA GLY A 336 2.65 -18.04 7.12
C GLY A 336 4.11 -17.73 7.45
N ALA A 337 4.46 -17.66 8.73
CA ALA A 337 5.81 -17.37 9.20
C ALA A 337 6.70 -18.63 9.08
N LYS A 338 7.49 -18.74 8.00
CA LYS A 338 8.73 -19.54 8.03
C LYS A 338 9.90 -18.62 7.73
N ALA A 339 10.91 -18.64 8.60
CA ALA A 339 12.13 -17.82 8.50
C ALA A 339 12.54 -17.55 7.05
N HIS A 340 12.50 -16.27 6.67
CA HIS A 340 12.80 -15.82 5.31
C HIS A 340 14.28 -16.10 5.02
N VAL A 341 14.59 -16.73 3.88
CA VAL A 341 15.97 -17.01 3.43
C VAL A 341 16.76 -15.72 3.24
N ASP A 342 16.07 -14.61 2.93
CA ASP A 342 16.65 -13.26 2.83
C ASP A 342 16.97 -12.64 4.19
N GLY A 343 16.61 -13.30 5.29
CA GLY A 343 16.93 -12.93 6.66
C GLY A 343 16.03 -11.85 7.28
N VAL A 344 14.73 -11.91 7.01
CA VAL A 344 13.76 -11.04 7.69
C VAL A 344 13.33 -11.69 9.01
N LYS A 345 13.29 -10.91 10.10
CA LYS A 345 12.75 -11.40 11.37
C LYS A 345 11.24 -11.48 11.27
N GLU A 346 10.67 -12.59 11.68
CA GLU A 346 9.22 -12.74 11.73
C GLU A 346 8.66 -12.07 12.97
N THR A 347 7.56 -11.35 12.82
CA THR A 347 6.90 -10.65 13.92
C THR A 347 5.39 -10.92 13.92
N LEU A 348 4.68 -10.41 14.93
CA LEU A 348 3.22 -10.41 14.96
C LEU A 348 2.59 -9.48 13.91
N SER A 349 3.40 -8.72 13.18
CA SER A 349 2.99 -7.72 12.19
C SER A 349 3.58 -8.01 10.80
N PRO A 350 3.27 -9.17 10.19
CA PRO A 350 3.99 -9.70 9.04
C PRO A 350 3.92 -8.83 7.78
N ALA A 351 2.97 -7.91 7.68
CA ALA A 351 2.91 -6.98 6.54
C ALA A 351 3.97 -5.86 6.62
N MET A 352 4.67 -5.74 7.74
CA MET A 352 5.77 -4.80 7.99
C MET A 352 7.14 -5.47 8.03
N ASP A 353 7.19 -6.81 7.98
CA ASP A 353 8.44 -7.59 7.97
C ASP A 353 9.16 -7.40 6.63
N ILE A 354 10.10 -6.46 6.60
CA ILE A 354 10.83 -6.06 5.39
C ILE A 354 12.34 -5.96 5.62
N LEU A 355 13.12 -6.43 4.66
CA LEU A 355 14.57 -6.20 4.65
C LEU A 355 14.94 -4.81 4.07
N VAL A 356 14.16 -4.35 3.09
CA VAL A 356 14.34 -3.09 2.38
C VAL A 356 12.97 -2.46 2.16
N SER A 357 12.87 -1.17 2.46
CA SER A 357 11.66 -0.39 2.25
C SER A 357 11.62 0.21 0.84
N SER A 358 10.81 -0.37 -0.03
CA SER A 358 10.82 -0.03 -1.47
C SER A 358 10.56 1.45 -1.79
N ASN A 359 9.60 2.11 -1.16
CA ASN A 359 9.28 3.52 -1.45
C ASN A 359 10.23 4.52 -0.78
N PHE A 360 11.15 4.08 0.06
CA PHE A 360 12.13 4.97 0.69
C PHE A 360 13.03 5.66 -0.34
N GLU A 361 13.29 5.00 -1.47
CA GLU A 361 13.96 5.57 -2.65
C GLU A 361 13.36 6.91 -3.11
N ARG A 362 12.02 7.06 -3.05
CA ARG A 362 11.35 8.31 -3.44
C ARG A 362 11.68 9.45 -2.50
N LEU A 363 11.73 9.19 -1.19
CA LEU A 363 12.12 10.21 -0.21
C LEU A 363 13.58 10.61 -0.41
N LEU A 364 14.49 9.63 -0.60
CA LEU A 364 15.91 9.89 -0.85
C LEU A 364 16.11 10.82 -2.05
N TRP A 365 15.32 10.66 -3.11
CA TRP A 365 15.37 11.56 -4.25
C TRP A 365 15.04 13.01 -3.88
N TYR A 366 13.94 13.24 -3.14
CA TYR A 366 13.57 14.60 -2.72
C TYR A 366 14.56 15.21 -1.72
N LEU A 367 15.17 14.40 -0.86
CA LEU A 367 16.23 14.83 0.04
C LEU A 367 17.48 15.24 -0.76
N ALA A 368 17.93 14.40 -1.69
CA ALA A 368 19.06 14.70 -2.56
C ALA A 368 18.82 15.95 -3.42
N TYR A 369 17.60 16.10 -3.98
CA TYR A 369 17.19 17.28 -4.72
C TYR A 369 17.24 18.57 -3.89
N ARG A 370 16.93 18.48 -2.59
CA ARG A 370 16.96 19.63 -1.67
C ARG A 370 18.36 19.97 -1.19
N VAL A 371 19.18 18.95 -0.93
CA VAL A 371 20.46 19.09 -0.20
C VAL A 371 21.65 19.27 -1.15
N TYR A 372 21.67 18.56 -2.28
CA TYR A 372 22.79 18.57 -3.23
C TYR A 372 22.55 19.48 -4.42
N SER A 373 21.69 20.49 -4.28
CA SER A 373 21.36 21.41 -5.36
C SER A 373 21.21 22.84 -4.83
N SER A 374 21.56 23.80 -5.68
CA SER A 374 21.42 25.23 -5.41
C SER A 374 20.28 25.83 -6.24
N ASP A 375 19.70 26.94 -5.78
CA ASP A 375 18.74 27.72 -6.58
C ASP A 375 19.35 28.34 -7.84
N SER A 376 20.69 28.43 -7.91
CA SER A 376 21.41 28.84 -9.12
C SER A 376 21.46 27.77 -10.20
N ASP A 377 21.23 26.50 -9.85
CA ASP A 377 21.32 25.38 -10.79
C ASP A 377 20.05 25.29 -11.63
N SER A 378 20.21 24.90 -12.91
CA SER A 378 19.04 24.62 -13.75
C SER A 378 18.25 23.44 -13.18
N VAL A 379 16.92 23.44 -13.37
CA VAL A 379 16.04 22.35 -12.90
C VAL A 379 16.52 20.99 -13.38
N GLN A 380 17.00 20.91 -14.62
CA GLN A 380 17.55 19.69 -15.23
C GLN A 380 18.80 19.21 -14.50
N GLN A 381 19.72 20.10 -14.14
CA GLN A 381 20.91 19.76 -13.36
C GLN A 381 20.53 19.23 -11.98
N ARG A 382 19.63 19.91 -11.27
CA ARG A 382 19.17 19.46 -9.94
C ARG A 382 18.56 18.06 -9.98
N ARG A 383 17.71 17.78 -10.98
CA ARG A 383 17.11 16.46 -11.18
C ARG A 383 18.16 15.39 -11.50
N ALA A 384 19.14 15.73 -12.34
CA ALA A 384 20.22 14.81 -12.70
C ALA A 384 21.09 14.46 -11.48
N THR A 385 21.48 15.45 -10.68
CA THR A 385 22.25 15.26 -9.44
C THR A 385 21.49 14.39 -8.45
N ALA A 386 20.21 14.69 -8.18
CA ALA A 386 19.39 13.87 -7.29
C ALA A 386 19.28 12.42 -7.76
N GLY A 387 19.06 12.22 -9.07
CA GLY A 387 19.01 10.88 -9.67
C GLY A 387 20.34 10.13 -9.59
N GLU A 388 21.47 10.82 -9.68
CA GLU A 388 22.81 10.23 -9.55
C GLU A 388 23.07 9.72 -8.13
N HIS A 389 22.81 10.53 -7.11
CA HIS A 389 22.96 10.11 -5.72
C HIS A 389 22.10 8.88 -5.40
N VAL A 390 20.84 8.90 -5.81
CA VAL A 390 19.92 7.75 -5.61
C VAL A 390 20.43 6.50 -6.32
N ARG A 391 20.90 6.61 -7.57
CA ARG A 391 21.51 5.47 -8.27
C ARG A 391 22.70 4.90 -7.51
N ASN A 392 23.59 5.77 -7.00
CA ASN A 392 24.80 5.34 -6.30
C ASN A 392 24.47 4.61 -5.00
N TRP A 393 23.60 5.19 -4.15
CA TRP A 393 23.14 4.55 -2.92
C TRP A 393 22.49 3.19 -3.16
N LEU A 394 21.69 3.05 -4.22
CA LEU A 394 21.02 1.79 -4.52
C LEU A 394 21.94 0.75 -5.16
N ASN A 395 22.99 1.20 -5.86
CA ASN A 395 24.06 0.31 -6.29
C ASN A 395 24.82 -0.22 -5.08
N GLU A 396 25.21 0.62 -4.12
CA GLU A 396 25.84 0.22 -2.85
C GLU A 396 24.95 -0.73 -2.04
N LEU A 397 23.64 -0.44 -1.93
CA LEU A 397 22.68 -1.36 -1.28
C LEU A 397 22.65 -2.76 -1.94
N LYS A 398 22.86 -2.81 -3.26
CA LYS A 398 22.86 -4.05 -4.03
C LYS A 398 24.19 -4.79 -3.91
N SER A 399 25.33 -4.10 -3.97
CA SER A 399 26.67 -4.71 -3.98
C SER A 399 27.24 -4.96 -2.58
N GLU A 400 26.97 -4.07 -1.63
CA GLU A 400 27.56 -4.04 -0.29
C GLU A 400 26.55 -4.31 0.82
N GLY A 401 25.25 -4.31 0.49
CA GLY A 401 24.18 -4.58 1.46
C GLY A 401 23.69 -3.37 2.24
N GLY A 402 24.25 -2.18 2.00
CA GLY A 402 23.79 -0.93 2.59
C GLY A 402 24.54 0.28 2.03
N PHE A 403 24.14 1.47 2.47
CA PHE A 403 24.83 2.73 2.20
C PHE A 403 24.71 3.69 3.39
N HIS A 404 25.54 4.72 3.39
CA HIS A 404 25.52 5.80 4.36
C HIS A 404 25.24 7.14 3.66
N VAL A 405 24.39 7.97 4.26
CA VAL A 405 24.13 9.33 3.78
C VAL A 405 24.86 10.35 4.64
N ASP A 406 25.18 11.50 4.06
CA ASP A 406 25.77 12.61 4.78
C ASP A 406 24.84 13.15 5.87
N GLU A 407 25.41 13.81 6.88
CA GLU A 407 24.67 14.42 7.99
C GLU A 407 23.60 15.41 7.51
N SER A 408 23.86 16.12 6.40
CA SER A 408 22.90 17.05 5.80
C SER A 408 21.63 16.35 5.28
N ILE A 409 21.75 15.15 4.71
CA ILE A 409 20.59 14.34 4.27
C ILE A 409 19.82 13.84 5.49
N LEU A 410 20.51 13.37 6.52
CA LEU A 410 19.87 12.90 7.75
C LEU A 410 19.15 14.04 8.50
N ALA A 411 19.78 15.22 8.59
CA ALA A 411 19.17 16.42 9.16
C ALA A 411 17.92 16.81 8.37
N ALA A 412 18.03 16.83 7.04
CA ALA A 412 16.92 17.11 6.15
C ALA A 412 15.74 16.12 6.32
N ALA A 413 16.03 14.83 6.49
CA ALA A 413 15.01 13.82 6.80
C ALA A 413 14.38 14.03 8.19
N SER A 414 15.16 14.49 9.17
CA SER A 414 14.73 14.66 10.56
C SER A 414 13.89 15.90 10.81
N GLU A 415 13.85 16.84 9.86
CA GLU A 415 12.93 17.99 9.87
C GLU A 415 11.47 17.53 9.75
N ASP A 416 11.22 16.56 8.86
CA ASP A 416 9.87 16.12 8.53
C ASP A 416 9.43 14.84 9.25
N PHE A 417 10.38 14.04 9.74
CA PHE A 417 10.11 12.71 10.27
C PHE A 417 10.75 12.48 11.65
N GLU A 418 10.11 11.60 12.42
CA GLU A 418 10.70 10.90 13.55
C GLU A 418 10.41 9.39 13.41
N SER A 419 11.09 8.53 14.19
CA SER A 419 10.87 7.09 14.11
C SER A 419 10.95 6.38 15.46
N GLU A 420 10.20 5.30 15.57
CA GLU A 420 10.10 4.40 16.72
C GLU A 420 10.15 2.95 16.25
N ARG A 421 10.84 2.11 17.04
CA ARG A 421 10.86 0.65 16.88
C ARG A 421 10.03 0.01 18.01
N VAL A 422 9.15 -0.93 17.66
CA VAL A 422 8.26 -1.60 18.62
C VAL A 422 8.48 -3.12 18.54
N SER A 423 8.64 -3.80 19.68
CA SER A 423 8.77 -5.27 19.73
C SER A 423 7.41 -5.99 19.73
N ASP A 424 7.41 -7.31 19.56
CA ASP A 424 6.20 -8.12 19.68
C ASP A 424 5.60 -8.07 21.10
N GLU A 425 6.43 -8.06 22.14
CA GLU A 425 5.95 -7.93 23.53
C GLU A 425 5.31 -6.56 23.79
N GLU A 426 5.89 -5.50 23.23
CA GLU A 426 5.29 -4.16 23.27
C GLU A 426 3.99 -4.09 22.48
N THR A 427 3.92 -4.79 21.34
CA THR A 427 2.74 -4.89 20.50
C THR A 427 1.58 -5.55 21.25
N LEU A 428 1.79 -6.75 21.82
CA LEU A 428 0.76 -7.46 22.60
C LEU A 428 0.30 -6.66 23.81
N ARG A 429 1.26 -6.05 24.54
CA ARG A 429 0.95 -5.17 25.68
C ARG A 429 0.09 -3.98 25.24
N THR A 430 0.39 -3.36 24.10
CA THR A 430 -0.38 -2.23 23.60
C THR A 430 -1.81 -2.63 23.21
N ILE A 431 -2.00 -3.78 22.56
CA ILE A 431 -3.35 -4.32 22.27
C ILE A 431 -4.14 -4.47 23.58
N LYS A 432 -3.54 -5.08 24.59
CA LYS A 432 -4.14 -5.31 25.90
C LYS A 432 -4.46 -4.01 26.65
N GLU A 433 -3.53 -3.06 26.67
CA GLU A 433 -3.72 -1.77 27.31
C GLU A 433 -4.87 -1.00 26.67
N VAL A 434 -4.89 -0.88 25.34
CA VAL A 434 -5.93 -0.14 24.61
C VAL A 434 -7.31 -0.75 24.79
N TYR A 435 -7.40 -2.08 24.83
CA TYR A 435 -8.66 -2.77 25.12
C TYR A 435 -9.26 -2.35 26.47
N SER A 436 -8.41 -2.06 27.46
CA SER A 436 -8.84 -1.59 28.78
C SER A 436 -9.13 -0.08 28.88
N TRP A 437 -8.82 0.70 27.84
CA TRP A 437 -9.03 2.15 27.88
C TRP A 437 -10.53 2.49 27.86
N PRO A 438 -10.95 3.57 28.55
CA PRO A 438 -12.31 4.10 28.47
C PRO A 438 -12.53 4.84 27.13
N SER A 439 -12.39 4.11 26.02
CA SER A 439 -12.37 4.70 24.68
C SER A 439 -13.77 5.09 24.20
N PRO A 440 -13.97 6.32 23.68
CA PRO A 440 -15.21 6.68 23.00
C PRO A 440 -15.51 5.78 21.81
N ALA A 441 -14.48 5.34 21.08
CA ALA A 441 -14.62 4.44 19.94
C ALA A 441 -15.11 3.04 20.35
N ALA A 442 -14.71 2.55 21.53
CA ALA A 442 -15.16 1.26 22.08
C ALA A 442 -16.68 1.21 22.33
N LYS A 443 -17.35 2.35 22.53
CA LYS A 443 -18.81 2.38 22.72
C LYS A 443 -19.59 1.90 21.50
N LYS A 444 -18.94 1.86 20.32
CA LYS A 444 -19.51 1.36 19.07
C LYS A 444 -19.22 -0.12 18.85
N THR A 445 -18.41 -0.75 19.70
CA THR A 445 -18.03 -2.17 19.58
C THR A 445 -18.87 -3.03 20.53
N SER A 446 -19.01 -4.32 20.20
CA SER A 446 -19.68 -5.33 21.02
C SER A 446 -18.78 -5.91 22.14
N THR A 447 -17.54 -5.43 22.24
CA THR A 447 -16.44 -6.06 22.98
C THR A 447 -16.06 -5.32 24.27
N ASN A 448 -16.84 -4.36 24.77
CA ASN A 448 -16.54 -3.54 25.97
C ASN A 448 -15.23 -2.72 25.92
N GLY A 449 -14.41 -2.86 24.88
CA GLY A 449 -13.12 -2.21 24.66
C GLY A 449 -12.81 -2.11 23.16
N TYR A 450 -11.90 -1.19 22.80
CA TYR A 450 -11.45 -1.05 21.41
C TYR A 450 -10.33 -2.05 21.14
N ILE A 451 -10.42 -2.82 20.06
CA ILE A 451 -9.46 -3.88 19.74
C ILE A 451 -8.60 -3.42 18.57
N LEU A 452 -7.29 -3.50 18.74
CA LEU A 452 -6.32 -3.22 17.69
C LEU A 452 -5.82 -4.53 17.07
N ASP A 453 -5.57 -4.48 15.77
CA ASP A 453 -4.69 -5.45 15.12
C ASP A 453 -3.21 -5.14 15.50
N PRO A 454 -2.28 -6.09 15.36
CA PRO A 454 -0.88 -5.89 15.75
C PRO A 454 -0.18 -4.74 15.02
N HIS A 455 -0.52 -4.45 13.77
CA HIS A 455 0.08 -3.34 13.01
C HIS A 455 -0.39 -2.00 13.60
N SER A 456 -1.69 -1.85 13.84
CA SER A 456 -2.24 -0.64 14.49
C SER A 456 -1.70 -0.45 15.90
N ALA A 457 -1.48 -1.54 16.65
CA ALA A 457 -0.88 -1.49 17.98
C ALA A 457 0.55 -0.92 17.96
N ILE A 458 1.36 -1.25 16.95
CA ILE A 458 2.68 -0.62 16.76
C ILE A 458 2.55 0.90 16.57
N GLY A 459 1.56 1.34 15.79
CA GLY A 459 1.26 2.76 15.61
C GLY A 459 0.88 3.45 16.93
N ILE A 460 0.08 2.80 17.77
CA ILE A 460 -0.30 3.35 19.08
C ILE A 460 0.88 3.35 20.07
N ALA A 461 1.69 2.30 20.10
CA ALA A 461 2.89 2.26 20.94
C ALA A 461 3.85 3.42 20.60
N ALA A 462 4.08 3.67 19.31
CA ALA A 462 4.86 4.81 18.85
C ALA A 462 4.17 6.15 19.16
N THR A 463 2.84 6.21 19.11
CA THR A 463 2.07 7.41 19.48
C THR A 463 2.29 7.79 20.94
N LEU A 464 2.23 6.81 21.85
CA LEU A 464 2.47 7.04 23.28
C LEU A 464 3.86 7.64 23.53
N ARG A 465 4.90 7.19 22.82
CA ARG A 465 6.26 7.77 22.91
C ARG A 465 6.36 9.15 22.24
N SER A 466 5.63 9.38 21.15
CA SER A 466 5.58 10.69 20.49
C SER A 466 4.92 11.75 21.37
N ILE A 467 3.92 11.36 22.16
CA ILE A 467 3.24 12.24 23.14
C ILE A 467 4.22 12.75 24.21
N GLU A 468 5.19 11.93 24.65
CA GLU A 468 6.21 12.37 25.60
C GLU A 468 7.04 13.55 25.06
N ARG A 469 7.22 13.62 23.74
CA ARG A 469 7.94 14.71 23.06
C ARG A 469 7.04 15.86 22.65
N SER A 470 5.76 15.62 22.43
CA SER A 470 4.78 16.60 21.97
C SER A 470 3.42 16.33 22.60
N PRO A 471 3.20 16.78 23.84
CA PRO A 471 2.03 16.39 24.61
C PRO A 471 0.77 17.16 24.21
N PRO A 472 -0.43 16.67 24.61
CA PRO A 472 -1.65 17.47 24.60
C PRO A 472 -1.54 18.65 25.60
N PRO A 473 -2.38 19.70 25.46
CA PRO A 473 -3.43 19.88 24.46
C PRO A 473 -2.92 20.49 23.13
N THR A 474 -1.62 20.78 23.02
CA THR A 474 -1.05 21.51 21.88
C THR A 474 -0.85 20.63 20.64
N THR A 475 -0.90 19.31 20.80
CA THR A 475 -0.73 18.34 19.72
C THR A 475 -1.86 17.31 19.73
N HIS A 476 -2.30 16.91 18.54
CA HIS A 476 -3.14 15.75 18.30
C HIS A 476 -2.38 14.71 17.49
N HIS A 477 -2.55 13.43 17.84
CA HIS A 477 -1.93 12.33 17.13
C HIS A 477 -2.99 11.51 16.39
N ILE A 478 -2.84 11.41 15.08
CA ILE A 478 -3.66 10.52 14.24
C ILE A 478 -2.80 9.30 13.90
N ALA A 479 -3.06 8.19 14.60
CA ALA A 479 -2.44 6.91 14.31
C ALA A 479 -3.23 6.17 13.22
N LEU A 480 -2.54 5.59 12.24
CA LEU A 480 -3.19 4.86 11.15
C LEU A 480 -3.48 3.42 11.57
N ALA A 481 -4.74 3.01 11.48
CA ALA A 481 -5.14 1.63 11.68
C ALA A 481 -5.23 0.88 10.35
N THR A 482 -4.22 0.06 10.08
CA THR A 482 -3.93 -0.45 8.73
C THR A 482 -4.63 -1.76 8.40
N ALA A 483 -5.15 -2.48 9.41
CA ALA A 483 -5.93 -3.69 9.20
C ALA A 483 -7.03 -3.84 10.26
N HIS A 484 -8.06 -4.60 9.92
CA HIS A 484 -9.07 -5.00 10.89
C HIS A 484 -8.50 -6.10 11.81
N PRO A 485 -8.80 -6.11 13.13
CA PRO A 485 -8.28 -7.13 14.05
C PRO A 485 -8.56 -8.57 13.65
N ALA A 486 -9.72 -8.81 13.01
CA ALA A 486 -10.11 -10.13 12.53
C ALA A 486 -9.15 -10.77 11.51
N LYS A 487 -8.27 -9.97 10.88
CA LYS A 487 -7.25 -10.48 9.95
C LYS A 487 -6.07 -11.16 10.65
N PHE A 488 -5.87 -10.87 11.94
CA PHE A 488 -4.72 -11.29 12.73
C PHE A 488 -5.19 -11.88 14.06
N SER A 489 -6.09 -12.86 13.97
CA SER A 489 -6.80 -13.45 15.11
C SER A 489 -5.87 -13.91 16.23
N ARG A 490 -4.78 -14.60 15.89
CA ARG A 490 -3.83 -15.12 16.88
C ARG A 490 -3.18 -14.05 17.74
N ALA A 491 -2.71 -12.95 17.15
CA ALA A 491 -2.10 -11.87 17.90
C ALA A 491 -3.11 -11.21 18.85
N VAL A 492 -4.35 -11.04 18.38
CA VAL A 492 -5.46 -10.51 19.18
C VAL A 492 -5.82 -11.45 20.33
N ASP A 493 -5.95 -12.75 20.04
CA ASP A 493 -6.26 -13.78 21.03
C ASP A 493 -5.14 -13.90 22.07
N MET A 494 -3.87 -13.84 21.67
CA MET A 494 -2.75 -13.88 22.61
C MET A 494 -2.73 -12.68 23.56
N ALA A 495 -3.15 -11.50 23.08
CA ALA A 495 -3.23 -10.32 23.92
C ALA A 495 -4.45 -10.33 24.85
N LEU A 496 -5.59 -10.87 24.40
CA LEU A 496 -6.89 -10.62 25.00
C LEU A 496 -7.65 -11.85 25.51
N ASN A 497 -7.20 -13.09 25.26
CA ASN A 497 -7.95 -14.30 25.64
C ASN A 497 -8.31 -14.40 27.14
N ALA A 498 -7.49 -13.81 28.01
CA ALA A 498 -7.70 -13.77 29.45
C ALA A 498 -8.50 -12.53 29.91
N GLU A 499 -8.81 -11.60 29.01
CA GLU A 499 -9.49 -10.35 29.36
C GLU A 499 -11.01 -10.52 29.45
N LYS A 500 -11.59 -9.94 30.50
CA LYS A 500 -13.02 -10.07 30.76
C LYS A 500 -13.84 -9.44 29.63
N GLY A 501 -14.80 -10.22 29.12
CA GLY A 501 -15.74 -9.75 28.08
C GLY A 501 -15.21 -9.87 26.66
N PHE A 502 -13.94 -10.25 26.47
CA PHE A 502 -13.38 -10.54 25.17
C PHE A 502 -13.90 -11.90 24.66
N SER A 503 -14.20 -11.95 23.36
CA SER A 503 -14.55 -13.15 22.62
C SER A 503 -14.30 -12.85 21.15
N PHE A 504 -13.45 -13.65 20.50
CA PHE A 504 -13.07 -13.41 19.11
C PHE A 504 -14.25 -13.48 18.14
N ASP A 505 -15.27 -14.30 18.44
CA ASP A 505 -16.52 -14.37 17.65
C ASP A 505 -17.24 -13.02 17.54
N LYS A 506 -17.03 -12.12 18.52
CA LYS A 506 -17.57 -10.76 18.50
C LYS A 506 -16.71 -9.77 17.69
N VAL A 507 -15.48 -10.15 17.38
CA VAL A 507 -14.54 -9.41 16.53
C VAL A 507 -14.76 -9.76 15.07
N LEU A 508 -15.14 -11.01 14.76
CA LEU A 508 -15.31 -11.49 13.39
C LEU A 508 -16.46 -10.75 12.67
N PRO A 509 -16.19 -10.02 11.59
CA PRO A 509 -17.21 -9.37 10.77
C PRO A 509 -18.11 -10.39 10.05
N GLU A 510 -19.38 -10.05 9.86
CA GLU A 510 -20.37 -10.93 9.21
C GLU A 510 -19.92 -11.38 7.81
N GLU A 511 -19.24 -10.51 7.06
CA GLU A 511 -18.77 -10.81 5.70
C GLU A 511 -17.61 -11.81 5.66
N LEU A 512 -16.88 -11.97 6.77
CA LEU A 512 -15.84 -12.99 6.92
C LEU A 512 -16.39 -14.30 7.50
N ALA A 513 -17.54 -14.27 8.17
CA ALA A 513 -18.17 -15.46 8.71
C ALA A 513 -18.54 -16.46 7.59
N GLY A 514 -18.11 -17.72 7.76
CA GLY A 514 -18.36 -18.78 6.78
C GLY A 514 -17.64 -18.59 5.43
N LEU A 515 -16.71 -17.63 5.33
CA LEU A 515 -15.93 -17.44 4.10
C LEU A 515 -15.08 -18.68 3.79
N GLU A 516 -14.56 -19.34 4.82
CA GLU A 516 -13.71 -20.54 4.71
C GLU A 516 -14.43 -21.76 4.14
N ASP A 517 -15.77 -21.81 4.27
CA ASP A 517 -16.64 -22.89 3.81
C ASP A 517 -17.09 -22.73 2.35
N LYS A 518 -16.84 -21.57 1.73
CA LYS A 518 -17.23 -21.32 0.34
C LYS A 518 -16.39 -22.12 -0.65
N PRO A 519 -16.92 -22.42 -1.85
CA PRO A 519 -16.13 -23.03 -2.92
C PRO A 519 -14.87 -22.21 -3.21
N ARG A 520 -13.74 -22.91 -3.36
CA ARG A 520 -12.43 -22.31 -3.63
C ARG A 520 -11.99 -22.59 -5.06
N ARG A 521 -11.39 -21.60 -5.71
CA ARG A 521 -10.66 -21.71 -6.99
C ARG A 521 -9.18 -21.46 -6.75
N LEU A 522 -8.39 -22.53 -6.79
CA LEU A 522 -6.94 -22.48 -6.65
C LEU A 522 -6.26 -23.52 -7.57
N ASN A 523 -5.17 -23.10 -8.19
CA ASN A 523 -4.26 -23.96 -8.92
C ASN A 523 -3.11 -24.36 -8.00
N LYS A 524 -2.65 -25.62 -8.06
CA LYS A 524 -1.49 -26.08 -7.28
C LYS A 524 -0.24 -26.16 -8.16
N CYS A 525 0.86 -25.58 -7.70
CA CYS A 525 2.18 -25.68 -8.35
C CYS A 525 3.14 -26.40 -7.43
N LYS A 526 3.72 -27.51 -7.89
CA LYS A 526 4.79 -28.18 -7.13
C LYS A 526 6.05 -27.34 -7.24
N LYS A 527 6.83 -27.23 -6.15
CA LYS A 527 8.14 -26.56 -6.20
C LYS A 527 9.08 -27.15 -7.25
N ALA A 528 8.99 -28.46 -7.49
CA ALA A 528 9.78 -29.15 -8.52
C ALA A 528 9.47 -28.69 -9.95
N ASP A 529 8.26 -28.16 -10.21
CA ASP A 529 7.90 -27.61 -11.53
C ASP A 529 8.51 -26.22 -11.76
N GLY A 530 8.97 -25.56 -10.69
CA GLY A 530 9.63 -24.26 -10.71
C GLY A 530 8.76 -23.13 -11.29
N TRP A 531 9.42 -22.02 -11.62
CA TRP A 531 8.79 -20.88 -12.29
C TRP A 531 8.27 -21.24 -13.70
N GLU A 532 8.83 -22.26 -14.35
CA GLU A 532 8.37 -22.76 -15.65
C GLU A 532 6.99 -23.44 -15.56
N GLY A 533 6.71 -24.12 -14.45
CA GLY A 533 5.37 -24.64 -14.13
C GLY A 533 4.35 -23.54 -14.03
N VAL A 534 4.67 -22.49 -13.27
CA VAL A 534 3.84 -21.29 -13.14
C VAL A 534 3.63 -20.63 -14.51
N ARG A 535 4.69 -20.48 -15.30
CA ARG A 535 4.61 -19.93 -16.67
C ARG A 535 3.59 -20.66 -17.53
N ARG A 536 3.61 -22.00 -17.52
CA ARG A 536 2.64 -22.82 -18.28
C ARG A 536 1.21 -22.58 -17.82
N MET A 537 0.98 -22.47 -16.51
CA MET A 537 -0.35 -22.17 -15.96
C MET A 537 -0.84 -20.79 -16.39
N VAL A 538 0.00 -19.76 -16.24
CA VAL A 538 -0.34 -18.38 -16.62
C VAL A 538 -0.72 -18.30 -18.10
N ILE A 539 0.12 -18.86 -18.98
CA ILE A 539 -0.17 -18.89 -20.43
C ILE A 539 -1.48 -19.62 -20.69
N GLY A 540 -1.66 -20.83 -20.13
CA GLY A 540 -2.85 -21.64 -20.37
C GLY A 540 -4.16 -20.95 -19.97
N GLU A 541 -4.17 -20.29 -18.81
CA GLU A 541 -5.35 -19.58 -18.29
C GLU A 541 -5.67 -18.32 -19.10
N VAL A 542 -4.67 -17.48 -19.41
CA VAL A 542 -4.88 -16.28 -20.24
C VAL A 542 -5.40 -16.65 -21.63
N GLU A 543 -4.83 -17.70 -22.24
CA GLU A 543 -5.28 -18.21 -23.53
C GLU A 543 -6.72 -18.73 -23.49
N ALA A 544 -7.10 -19.41 -22.40
CA ALA A 544 -8.48 -19.88 -22.20
C ALA A 544 -9.46 -18.71 -22.04
N GLU A 545 -9.09 -17.66 -21.31
CA GLU A 545 -9.89 -16.44 -21.17
C GLU A 545 -10.11 -15.74 -22.51
N LEU A 546 -9.04 -15.52 -23.28
CA LEU A 546 -9.11 -14.86 -24.59
C LEU A 546 -9.98 -15.66 -25.55
N ALA A 547 -9.84 -16.99 -25.59
CA ALA A 547 -10.68 -17.86 -26.42
C ALA A 547 -12.16 -17.87 -25.97
N ALA A 548 -12.43 -17.73 -24.67
CA ALA A 548 -13.81 -17.59 -24.17
C ALA A 548 -14.43 -16.25 -24.58
N ALA A 549 -13.67 -15.15 -24.47
CA ALA A 549 -14.10 -13.81 -24.87
C ALA A 549 -14.40 -13.71 -26.38
N GLU A 550 -13.56 -14.31 -27.23
CA GLU A 550 -13.80 -14.37 -28.68
C GLU A 550 -15.09 -15.12 -29.02
N ARG A 551 -15.36 -16.26 -28.35
CA ARG A 551 -16.59 -17.03 -28.55
C ARG A 551 -17.83 -16.26 -28.12
N ALA A 552 -17.76 -15.53 -27.00
CA ALA A 552 -18.86 -14.68 -26.55
C ALA A 552 -19.15 -13.52 -27.53
N GLY A 553 -18.10 -12.87 -28.03
CA GLY A 553 -18.23 -11.79 -29.03
C GLY A 553 -18.89 -12.24 -30.34
N ARG A 554 -18.55 -13.44 -30.83
CA ARG A 554 -19.18 -14.02 -32.04
C ARG A 554 -20.67 -14.30 -31.87
N ARG A 555 -21.10 -14.78 -30.69
CA ARG A 555 -22.52 -15.07 -30.41
C ARG A 555 -23.37 -13.80 -30.34
N ASN A 556 -22.85 -12.73 -29.74
CA ASN A 556 -23.56 -11.45 -29.69
C ASN A 556 -23.62 -10.75 -31.06
N GLY A 557 -22.59 -10.88 -31.90
CA GLY A 557 -22.60 -10.36 -33.27
C GLY A 557 -23.55 -11.10 -34.22
N SER A 558 -23.86 -12.38 -33.97
CA SER A 558 -24.84 -13.14 -34.75
C SER A 558 -26.30 -12.83 -34.43
N GLN A 559 -26.60 -12.23 -33.27
CA GLN A 559 -27.96 -11.84 -32.86
C GLN A 559 -28.35 -10.41 -33.27
N SER A 560 -27.39 -9.58 -33.68
CA SER A 560 -27.66 -8.22 -34.19
C SER A 560 -27.88 -8.17 -35.70
N HIS A 561 -27.89 -9.32 -36.38
CA HIS A 561 -28.12 -9.45 -37.83
C HIS A 561 -29.29 -10.40 -38.17
N SER A 562 -30.15 -10.70 -37.20
CA SER A 562 -31.41 -11.44 -37.41
C SER A 562 -32.62 -10.56 -37.19
#